data_AF-A0A848BRH5-F1
#
_entry.id   AF-A0A848BRH5-F1
#
_cell.length_a   1.000
_cell.length_b   1.000
_cell.length_c   1.000
_cell.angle_alpha   90.00
_cell.angle_beta   90.00
_cell.angle_gamma   90.00
#
_symmetry.space_group_name_H-M   'P 1'
#
loop_
_entity.id
_entity.type
_entity.pdbx_description
1 polymer ?
#
loop_
_entity_poly.entity_id
_entity_poly.type
_entity_poly.pdbx_seq_one_letter_code
_entity_poly.pdbx_strand_id
1 'polypeptide(L)'
;MKEKKEIIHQLNTAKSHKTWELTLAAMEARNSIPEVLLDSPERLCQLAEIYVMAAIQGPCYDWYMYMAGYALDTAQRLAGCRTSVMVLRGRAFKAHMEYILYGPVGKKGFACHRPDKLSLVIQAISYYEKLMQADYTVSDMYHYATILFKSADDIYLPIVRTRRQMQLKKACALYKRILDHSAHDELTGEGKQMRLKAGYYFCRASLSLIKSHSRLGQEAFLLFGITLPQSCRVEKLGRFHTLQRMANRICRHCGLDGDVPLIEELARRPRTEFPYACDWFYLMGQLYECAYEQQLCPWPEDALRRAERYYTYACDIDYRRRQLHLSVSGYMHMYAALFRLYHHSSHHRPGVPPWLAYLRKLSFPPGLKTLILIRQAITQGRYEEAASQLKQVMRSRQYDSFMTEKKVRVLRDIAQVLQNGHTRRLCNRYAKWEIVYFERILQTMRRQNGFTKARTG
;
A
#
# COMPACT_ATOMS: atom_id res chain seq x y z
N MET A 1 -27.12 -40.09 -10.34
CA MET A 1 -25.65 -40.25 -10.46
C MET A 1 -24.98 -39.25 -11.42
N LYS A 2 -25.57 -38.95 -12.60
CA LYS A 2 -24.99 -38.01 -13.59
C LYS A 2 -24.87 -36.57 -13.03
N GLU A 3 -25.90 -36.11 -12.30
CA GLU A 3 -25.97 -34.81 -11.64
C GLU A 3 -24.94 -34.61 -10.51
N LYS A 4 -24.71 -35.64 -9.67
CA LYS A 4 -23.65 -35.62 -8.63
C LYS A 4 -22.25 -35.42 -9.21
N LYS A 5 -21.93 -36.10 -10.32
CA LYS A 5 -20.63 -35.96 -10.99
C LYS A 5 -20.45 -34.58 -11.59
N GLU A 6 -21.52 -34.00 -12.12
CA GLU A 6 -21.52 -32.66 -12.73
C GLU A 6 -21.29 -31.56 -11.69
N ILE A 7 -22.02 -31.58 -10.56
CA ILE A 7 -21.83 -30.60 -9.47
C ILE A 7 -20.39 -30.66 -8.91
N ILE A 8 -19.86 -31.87 -8.69
CA ILE A 8 -18.48 -32.04 -8.21
C ILE A 8 -17.47 -31.56 -9.26
N HIS A 9 -17.74 -31.80 -10.55
CA HIS A 9 -16.88 -31.30 -11.62
C HIS A 9 -16.86 -29.77 -11.65
N GLN A 10 -18.02 -29.11 -11.58
CA GLN A 10 -18.15 -27.65 -11.52
C GLN A 10 -17.39 -27.06 -10.31
N LEU A 11 -17.51 -27.69 -9.14
CA LEU A 11 -16.79 -27.29 -7.94
C LEU A 11 -15.26 -27.32 -8.13
N ASN A 12 -14.75 -28.38 -8.76
CA ASN A 12 -13.32 -28.59 -8.98
C ASN A 12 -12.74 -27.66 -10.05
N THR A 13 -13.52 -27.29 -11.07
CA THR A 13 -13.07 -26.43 -12.18
C THR A 13 -13.35 -24.94 -11.95
N ALA A 14 -14.10 -24.58 -10.89
CA ALA A 14 -14.42 -23.20 -10.54
C ALA A 14 -13.17 -22.31 -10.49
N LYS A 15 -12.10 -22.80 -9.87
CA LYS A 15 -10.85 -22.05 -9.66
C LYS A 15 -10.08 -21.82 -10.96
N SER A 16 -10.08 -22.79 -11.88
CA SER A 16 -9.39 -22.66 -13.16
C SER A 16 -10.10 -21.65 -14.07
N HIS A 17 -11.44 -21.67 -14.09
CA HIS A 17 -12.21 -20.77 -14.96
C HIS A 17 -12.43 -19.38 -14.39
N LYS A 18 -12.36 -19.20 -13.05
CA LYS A 18 -12.57 -17.93 -12.34
C LYS A 18 -13.95 -17.29 -12.63
N THR A 19 -14.92 -18.09 -13.04
CA THR A 19 -16.31 -17.71 -13.35
C THR A 19 -17.25 -18.02 -12.18
N TRP A 20 -16.99 -17.43 -11.01
CA TRP A 20 -17.58 -17.86 -9.74
C TRP A 20 -19.11 -17.85 -9.73
N GLU A 21 -19.73 -16.77 -10.22
CA GLU A 21 -21.19 -16.64 -10.22
C GLU A 21 -21.87 -17.62 -11.18
N LEU A 22 -21.26 -17.85 -12.35
CA LEU A 22 -21.74 -18.84 -13.32
C LEU A 22 -21.61 -20.26 -12.76
N THR A 23 -20.51 -20.56 -12.05
CA THR A 23 -20.33 -21.85 -11.38
C THR A 23 -21.39 -22.05 -10.30
N LEU A 24 -21.69 -21.02 -9.49
CA LEU A 24 -22.78 -21.10 -8.50
C LEU A 24 -24.14 -21.31 -9.17
N ALA A 25 -24.40 -20.69 -10.32
CA ALA A 25 -25.62 -20.91 -11.08
C ALA A 25 -25.73 -22.35 -11.61
N ALA A 26 -24.66 -22.86 -12.21
CA ALA A 26 -24.60 -24.20 -12.78
C ALA A 26 -24.74 -25.32 -11.73
N MET A 27 -24.33 -25.05 -10.48
CA MET A 27 -24.53 -25.98 -9.36
C MET A 27 -25.86 -25.78 -8.63
N GLU A 28 -26.71 -24.86 -9.09
CA GLU A 28 -27.92 -24.40 -8.38
C GLU A 28 -27.65 -23.91 -6.94
N ALA A 29 -26.41 -23.51 -6.67
CA ALA A 29 -25.93 -23.17 -5.33
C ALA A 29 -26.10 -21.68 -4.99
N ARG A 30 -26.88 -20.90 -5.74
CA ARG A 30 -27.03 -19.45 -5.48
C ARG A 30 -27.75 -19.17 -4.16
N ASN A 31 -28.77 -19.97 -3.83
CA ASN A 31 -29.66 -19.72 -2.70
C ASN A 31 -29.65 -20.84 -1.65
N SER A 32 -28.98 -21.96 -1.93
CA SER A 32 -28.90 -23.12 -1.06
C SER A 32 -27.56 -23.84 -1.26
N ILE A 33 -27.20 -24.71 -0.32
CA ILE A 33 -26.07 -25.63 -0.50
C ILE A 33 -26.62 -26.92 -1.12
N PRO A 34 -26.12 -27.35 -2.28
CA PRO A 34 -26.53 -28.61 -2.88
C PRO A 34 -26.31 -29.79 -1.93
N GLU A 35 -27.31 -30.65 -1.77
CA GLU A 35 -27.27 -31.77 -0.82
C GLU A 35 -26.07 -32.69 -1.05
N VAL A 36 -25.67 -32.84 -2.31
CA VAL A 36 -24.51 -33.62 -2.77
C VAL A 36 -23.19 -33.17 -2.13
N LEU A 37 -23.11 -31.93 -1.63
CA LEU A 37 -21.92 -31.37 -0.98
C LEU A 37 -21.95 -31.49 0.55
N LEU A 38 -23.09 -31.85 1.15
CA LEU A 38 -23.25 -31.98 2.61
C LEU A 38 -22.57 -33.23 3.18
N ASP A 39 -22.00 -34.08 2.33
CA ASP A 39 -21.28 -35.31 2.73
C ASP A 39 -19.78 -35.09 3.01
N SER A 40 -19.23 -33.91 2.70
CA SER A 40 -17.78 -33.65 2.80
C SER A 40 -17.48 -32.23 3.29
N PRO A 41 -16.79 -32.08 4.45
CA PRO A 41 -16.29 -30.79 4.92
C PRO A 41 -15.39 -30.08 3.90
N GLU A 42 -14.60 -30.82 3.13
CA GLU A 42 -13.69 -30.30 2.12
C GLU A 42 -14.45 -29.60 0.99
N ARG A 43 -15.52 -30.23 0.49
CA ARG A 43 -16.38 -29.66 -0.56
C ARG A 43 -17.10 -28.40 -0.09
N LEU A 44 -17.57 -28.38 1.15
CA LEU A 44 -18.19 -27.20 1.74
C LEU A 44 -17.19 -26.05 1.92
N CYS A 45 -15.94 -26.35 2.29
CA CYS A 45 -14.88 -25.34 2.34
C CYS A 45 -14.56 -24.76 0.95
N GLN A 46 -14.50 -25.60 -0.09
CA GLN A 46 -14.31 -25.15 -1.47
C GLN A 46 -15.48 -24.28 -1.95
N LEU A 47 -16.72 -24.68 -1.64
CA LEU A 47 -17.91 -23.90 -1.97
C LEU A 47 -17.90 -22.55 -1.24
N ALA A 48 -17.49 -22.51 0.02
CA ALA A 48 -17.33 -21.27 0.77
C ALA A 48 -16.33 -20.30 0.12
N GLU A 49 -15.20 -20.80 -0.39
CA GLU A 49 -14.24 -19.98 -1.15
C GLU A 49 -14.86 -19.42 -2.44
N ILE A 50 -15.64 -20.22 -3.17
CA ILE A 50 -16.36 -19.76 -4.38
C ILE A 50 -17.36 -18.66 -4.01
N TYR A 51 -18.14 -18.83 -2.93
CA TYR A 51 -19.05 -17.78 -2.47
C TYR A 51 -18.31 -16.49 -2.12
N VAL A 52 -17.20 -16.58 -1.38
CA VAL A 52 -16.38 -15.40 -1.08
C VAL A 52 -15.98 -14.71 -2.38
N MET A 53 -15.40 -15.45 -3.34
CA MET A 53 -14.94 -14.88 -4.61
C MET A 53 -16.08 -14.32 -5.47
N ALA A 54 -17.24 -14.98 -5.49
CA ALA A 54 -18.46 -14.48 -6.13
C ALA A 54 -18.98 -13.20 -5.46
N ALA A 55 -18.89 -13.09 -4.12
CA ALA A 55 -19.24 -11.87 -3.40
C ALA A 55 -18.34 -10.70 -3.81
N ILE A 56 -17.03 -10.95 -3.97
CA ILE A 56 -16.04 -9.94 -4.39
C ILE A 56 -16.37 -9.37 -5.78
N GLN A 57 -16.72 -10.25 -6.72
CA GLN A 57 -16.86 -9.90 -8.13
C GLN A 57 -18.29 -9.54 -8.54
N GLY A 58 -19.28 -10.07 -7.83
CA GLY A 58 -20.70 -9.98 -8.19
C GLY A 58 -21.47 -8.89 -7.44
N PRO A 59 -22.77 -8.70 -7.76
CA PRO A 59 -23.63 -7.71 -7.12
C PRO A 59 -24.08 -8.12 -5.71
N CYS A 60 -24.28 -9.43 -5.45
CA CYS A 60 -24.88 -9.98 -4.23
C CYS A 60 -23.87 -10.23 -3.09
N TYR A 61 -23.18 -9.18 -2.64
CA TYR A 61 -22.09 -9.31 -1.66
C TYR A 61 -22.54 -9.94 -0.32
N ASP A 62 -23.53 -9.36 0.35
CA ASP A 62 -23.97 -9.81 1.69
C ASP A 62 -24.46 -11.25 1.68
N TRP A 63 -25.28 -11.57 0.69
CA TRP A 63 -25.86 -12.90 0.53
C TRP A 63 -24.78 -13.98 0.36
N TYR A 64 -23.81 -13.76 -0.53
CA TYR A 64 -22.74 -14.72 -0.72
C TYR A 64 -21.76 -14.77 0.47
N MET A 65 -21.53 -13.67 1.17
CA MET A 65 -20.74 -13.70 2.41
C MET A 65 -21.44 -14.46 3.54
N TYR A 66 -22.77 -14.38 3.62
CA TYR A 66 -23.60 -15.19 4.51
C TYR A 66 -23.52 -16.68 4.13
N MET A 67 -23.74 -17.01 2.85
CA MET A 67 -23.66 -18.40 2.35
C MET A 67 -22.27 -19.01 2.58
N ALA A 68 -21.19 -18.23 2.43
CA ALA A 68 -19.84 -18.67 2.77
C ALA A 68 -19.72 -19.02 4.26
N GLY A 69 -20.28 -18.20 5.16
CA GLY A 69 -20.32 -18.48 6.59
C GLY A 69 -21.12 -19.76 6.91
N TYR A 70 -22.32 -19.87 6.33
CA TYR A 70 -23.20 -21.02 6.50
C TYR A 70 -22.55 -22.34 6.03
N ALA A 71 -21.85 -22.33 4.90
CA ALA A 71 -21.10 -23.47 4.41
C ALA A 71 -19.96 -23.88 5.36
N LEU A 72 -19.20 -22.91 5.90
CA LEU A 72 -18.12 -23.18 6.87
C LEU A 72 -18.64 -23.69 8.21
N ASP A 73 -19.77 -23.19 8.69
CA ASP A 73 -20.39 -23.66 9.94
C ASP A 73 -20.98 -25.06 9.78
N THR A 74 -21.49 -25.38 8.58
CA THR A 74 -21.93 -26.74 8.24
C THR A 74 -20.74 -27.70 8.14
N ALA A 75 -19.65 -27.28 7.50
CA ALA A 75 -18.40 -28.04 7.45
C ALA A 75 -17.82 -28.31 8.84
N GLN A 76 -17.86 -27.31 9.74
CA GLN A 76 -17.41 -27.47 11.13
C GLN A 76 -18.27 -28.47 11.90
N ARG A 77 -19.60 -28.43 11.72
CA ARG A 77 -20.51 -29.40 12.36
C ARG A 77 -20.23 -30.83 11.89
N LEU A 78 -19.99 -31.02 10.59
CA LEU A 78 -19.65 -32.32 10.02
C LEU A 78 -18.28 -32.84 10.47
N ALA A 79 -17.30 -31.94 10.64
CA ALA A 79 -15.97 -32.29 11.14
C ALA A 79 -15.94 -32.63 12.65
N GLY A 80 -17.02 -32.34 13.40
CA GLY A 80 -17.13 -32.59 14.83
C GLY A 80 -16.33 -31.62 15.71
N CYS A 81 -15.96 -32.07 16.91
CA CYS A 81 -15.35 -31.23 17.96
C CYS A 81 -13.91 -30.75 17.65
N ARG A 82 -13.22 -31.37 16.67
CA ARG A 82 -11.89 -30.91 16.22
C ARG A 82 -12.08 -30.00 15.01
N THR A 83 -11.66 -28.73 15.12
CA THR A 83 -11.62 -27.84 13.96
C THR A 83 -10.67 -28.42 12.91
N SER A 84 -11.23 -28.89 11.80
CA SER A 84 -10.44 -29.31 10.64
C SER A 84 -9.59 -28.14 10.13
N VAL A 85 -8.33 -28.42 9.76
CA VAL A 85 -7.41 -27.44 9.18
C VAL A 85 -8.04 -26.75 7.95
N MET A 86 -8.85 -27.46 7.17
CA MET A 86 -9.53 -26.87 6.01
C MET A 86 -10.62 -25.86 6.40
N VAL A 87 -11.40 -26.16 7.45
CA VAL A 87 -12.41 -25.23 7.97
C VAL A 87 -11.72 -23.98 8.53
N LEU A 88 -10.63 -24.15 9.25
CA LEU A 88 -9.81 -23.06 9.76
C LEU A 88 -9.27 -22.18 8.61
N ARG A 89 -8.78 -22.81 7.53
CA ARG A 89 -8.31 -22.13 6.30
C ARG A 89 -9.42 -21.33 5.63
N GLY A 90 -10.60 -21.91 5.44
CA GLY A 90 -11.75 -21.23 4.87
C GLY A 90 -12.19 -20.01 5.70
N ARG A 91 -12.20 -20.15 7.04
CA ARG A 91 -12.49 -19.03 7.96
C ARG A 91 -11.43 -17.93 7.89
N ALA A 92 -10.15 -18.29 7.83
CA ALA A 92 -9.04 -17.34 7.67
C ALA A 92 -9.14 -16.58 6.33
N PHE A 93 -9.46 -17.29 5.25
CA PHE A 93 -9.61 -16.73 3.92
C PHE A 93 -10.79 -15.76 3.84
N LYS A 94 -11.97 -16.15 4.34
CA LYS A 94 -13.17 -15.29 4.40
C LYS A 94 -12.88 -13.99 5.14
N ALA A 95 -12.36 -14.06 6.38
CA ALA A 95 -12.07 -12.88 7.19
C ALA A 95 -11.02 -11.96 6.53
N HIS A 96 -10.00 -12.54 5.88
CA HIS A 96 -9.00 -11.79 5.13
C HIS A 96 -9.61 -11.07 3.92
N MET A 97 -10.36 -11.77 3.07
CA MET A 97 -10.96 -11.16 1.89
C MET A 97 -11.97 -10.07 2.25
N GLU A 98 -12.76 -10.31 3.29
CA GLU A 98 -13.67 -9.33 3.84
C GLU A 98 -12.94 -8.08 4.34
N TYR A 99 -11.79 -8.22 5.00
CA TYR A 99 -10.96 -7.07 5.37
C TYR A 99 -10.43 -6.29 4.17
N ILE A 100 -9.90 -6.98 3.15
CA ILE A 100 -9.29 -6.32 1.97
C ILE A 100 -10.34 -5.48 1.21
N LEU A 101 -11.60 -5.92 1.21
CA LEU A 101 -12.70 -5.21 0.58
C LEU A 101 -13.32 -4.09 1.44
N TYR A 102 -12.89 -3.92 2.68
CA TYR A 102 -13.28 -2.81 3.57
C TYR A 102 -12.67 -1.46 3.13
N GLY A 103 -12.33 -1.29 1.85
CA GLY A 103 -11.74 -0.07 1.29
C GLY A 103 -12.79 1.02 1.01
N PRO A 104 -12.37 2.28 0.79
CA PRO A 104 -13.28 3.40 0.50
C PRO A 104 -14.09 3.26 -0.82
N VAL A 105 -13.74 2.27 -1.65
CA VAL A 105 -14.40 1.92 -2.92
C VAL A 105 -15.35 0.72 -2.74
N GLY A 106 -15.33 0.06 -1.57
CA GLY A 106 -16.26 -1.01 -1.25
C GLY A 106 -17.65 -0.43 -1.02
N LYS A 107 -18.50 -0.55 -2.05
CA LYS A 107 -19.97 -0.43 -2.05
C LYS A 107 -20.54 0.17 -0.75
N LYS A 108 -20.83 1.48 -0.77
CA LYS A 108 -21.42 2.25 0.34
C LYS A 108 -22.86 1.88 0.70
N GLY A 109 -23.47 0.89 0.06
CA GLY A 109 -24.70 0.28 0.53
C GLY A 109 -24.37 -1.07 1.16
N PHE A 110 -25.26 -1.62 1.97
CA PHE A 110 -25.23 -3.00 2.49
C PHE A 110 -24.77 -3.14 3.97
N ALA A 111 -25.75 -2.78 4.82
CA ALA A 111 -26.29 -3.40 6.05
C ALA A 111 -25.41 -3.73 7.29
N CYS A 112 -25.66 -2.96 8.36
CA CYS A 112 -25.83 -3.24 9.80
C CYS A 112 -25.21 -4.45 10.57
N HIS A 113 -24.65 -5.49 9.94
CA HIS A 113 -24.16 -6.70 10.65
C HIS A 113 -22.72 -7.10 10.36
N ARG A 114 -21.98 -6.27 9.62
CA ARG A 114 -20.57 -6.54 9.33
C ARG A 114 -19.71 -6.35 10.59
N PRO A 115 -18.81 -7.30 10.94
CA PRO A 115 -17.81 -7.06 11.97
C PRO A 115 -17.00 -5.81 11.63
N ASP A 116 -16.60 -5.06 12.66
CA ASP A 116 -15.74 -3.91 12.43
C ASP A 116 -14.40 -4.33 11.80
N LYS A 117 -13.77 -3.39 11.10
CA LYS A 117 -12.55 -3.65 10.34
C LYS A 117 -11.41 -4.22 11.20
N LEU A 118 -11.30 -3.81 12.47
CA LEU A 118 -10.26 -4.29 13.37
C LEU A 118 -10.56 -5.73 13.82
N SER A 119 -11.81 -6.05 14.11
CA SER A 119 -12.24 -7.42 14.42
C SER A 119 -11.91 -8.41 13.30
N LEU A 120 -12.15 -8.04 12.03
CA LEU A 120 -11.78 -8.89 10.88
C LEU A 120 -10.27 -9.17 10.82
N VAL A 121 -9.44 -8.15 11.07
CA VAL A 121 -7.97 -8.31 11.12
C VAL A 121 -7.56 -9.24 12.26
N ILE A 122 -8.13 -9.06 13.46
CA ILE A 122 -7.81 -9.90 14.62
C ILE A 122 -8.21 -11.36 14.36
N GLN A 123 -9.42 -11.59 13.83
CA GLN A 123 -9.89 -12.92 13.48
C GLN A 123 -9.00 -13.59 12.43
N ALA A 124 -8.72 -12.90 11.32
CA ALA A 124 -7.87 -13.44 10.26
C ALA A 124 -6.46 -13.78 10.77
N ILE A 125 -5.83 -12.89 11.54
CA ILE A 125 -4.51 -13.14 12.13
C ILE A 125 -4.55 -14.34 13.07
N SER A 126 -5.55 -14.43 13.96
CA SER A 126 -5.71 -15.55 14.88
C SER A 126 -5.84 -16.89 14.15
N TYR A 127 -6.66 -16.93 13.10
CA TYR A 127 -6.81 -18.16 12.30
C TYR A 127 -5.54 -18.54 11.55
N TYR A 128 -4.85 -17.58 10.92
CA TYR A 128 -3.57 -17.87 10.26
C TYR A 128 -2.48 -18.28 11.25
N GLU A 129 -2.43 -17.70 12.46
CA GLU A 129 -1.46 -18.13 13.48
C GLU A 129 -1.68 -19.58 13.92
N LYS A 130 -2.94 -20.00 14.06
CA LYS A 130 -3.29 -21.41 14.29
C LYS A 130 -2.91 -22.30 13.11
N LEU A 131 -3.13 -21.84 11.86
CA LEU A 131 -2.70 -22.59 10.66
C LEU A 131 -1.18 -22.76 10.61
N MET A 132 -0.41 -21.72 10.94
CA MET A 132 1.06 -21.79 10.95
C MET A 132 1.61 -22.78 11.99
N GLN A 133 0.83 -23.14 13.02
CA GLN A 133 1.19 -24.12 14.05
C GLN A 133 0.69 -25.54 13.74
N ALA A 134 -0.27 -25.67 12.83
CA ALA A 134 -0.83 -26.94 12.40
C ALA A 134 -0.21 -27.34 11.05
N ASP A 135 -1.01 -27.36 9.99
CA ASP A 135 -0.57 -27.66 8.63
C ASP A 135 -0.90 -26.48 7.71
N TYR A 136 0.12 -25.88 7.11
CA TYR A 136 0.00 -24.68 6.28
C TYR A 136 0.56 -24.86 4.88
N THR A 137 -0.07 -24.18 3.92
CA THR A 137 0.40 -24.09 2.54
C THR A 137 1.17 -22.78 2.30
N VAL A 138 1.91 -22.71 1.19
CA VAL A 138 2.56 -21.46 0.75
C VAL A 138 1.51 -20.34 0.52
N SER A 139 0.32 -20.71 0.06
CA SER A 139 -0.81 -19.77 -0.10
C SER A 139 -1.27 -19.20 1.24
N ASP A 140 -1.41 -20.04 2.27
CA ASP A 140 -1.76 -19.59 3.64
C ASP A 140 -0.72 -18.61 4.17
N MET A 141 0.56 -18.93 3.99
CA MET A 141 1.68 -18.07 4.39
C MET A 141 1.65 -16.72 3.64
N TYR A 142 1.35 -16.74 2.33
CA TYR A 142 1.21 -15.52 1.53
C TYR A 142 0.05 -14.64 2.01
N HIS A 143 -1.12 -15.25 2.23
CA HIS A 143 -2.29 -14.54 2.73
C HIS A 143 -2.05 -13.98 4.13
N TYR A 144 -1.37 -14.74 4.98
CA TYR A 144 -0.98 -14.29 6.31
C TYR A 144 0.00 -13.10 6.28
N ALA A 145 1.03 -13.17 5.43
CA ALA A 145 1.95 -12.06 5.21
C ALA A 145 1.22 -10.81 4.67
N THR A 146 0.23 -11.01 3.80
CA THR A 146 -0.58 -9.93 3.20
C THR A 146 -1.45 -9.23 4.23
N ILE A 147 -2.18 -9.96 5.08
CA ILE A 147 -3.01 -9.34 6.12
C ILE A 147 -2.16 -8.57 7.14
N LEU A 148 -0.99 -9.10 7.53
CA LEU A 148 -0.05 -8.42 8.43
C LEU A 148 0.48 -7.12 7.81
N PHE A 149 0.90 -7.15 6.55
CA PHE A 149 1.39 -5.96 5.85
C PHE A 149 0.28 -4.92 5.67
N LYS A 150 -0.87 -5.33 5.11
CA LYS A 150 -1.98 -4.42 4.79
C LYS A 150 -2.59 -3.79 6.04
N SER A 151 -2.71 -4.53 7.14
CA SER A 151 -3.20 -3.97 8.42
C SER A 151 -2.21 -2.99 9.04
N ALA A 152 -0.90 -3.25 8.94
CA ALA A 152 0.12 -2.31 9.42
C ALA A 152 0.19 -1.01 8.59
N ASP A 153 -0.06 -1.11 7.28
CA ASP A 153 -0.08 0.01 6.32
C ASP A 153 -1.40 0.81 6.37
N ASP A 154 -2.46 0.27 7.01
CA ASP A 154 -3.76 0.92 7.11
C ASP A 154 -3.72 2.10 8.09
N ILE A 155 -3.97 3.30 7.57
CA ILE A 155 -3.97 4.54 8.36
C ILE A 155 -5.25 4.70 9.20
N TYR A 156 -6.32 3.98 8.88
CA TYR A 156 -7.61 4.05 9.57
C TYR A 156 -7.71 3.07 10.74
N LEU A 157 -6.82 2.09 10.83
CA LEU A 157 -6.79 1.16 11.96
C LEU A 157 -6.05 1.76 13.17
N PRO A 158 -6.60 1.65 14.40
CA PRO A 158 -5.99 2.17 15.62
C PRO A 158 -4.86 1.26 16.16
N ILE A 159 -3.98 0.78 15.29
CA ILE A 159 -2.85 -0.07 15.67
C ILE A 159 -1.68 0.81 16.14
N VAL A 160 -1.20 0.57 17.36
CA VAL A 160 -0.03 1.27 17.92
C VAL A 160 1.25 1.00 17.13
N ARG A 161 2.17 1.97 17.12
CA ARG A 161 3.41 1.95 16.29
C ARG A 161 4.26 0.69 16.49
N THR A 162 4.43 0.24 17.74
CA THR A 162 5.22 -0.97 18.08
C THR A 162 4.63 -2.22 17.44
N ARG A 163 3.31 -2.39 17.54
CA ARG A 163 2.58 -3.50 16.92
C ARG A 163 2.64 -3.45 15.40
N ARG A 164 2.51 -2.27 14.78
CA ARG A 164 2.71 -2.11 13.31
C ARG A 164 4.09 -2.57 12.88
N GLN A 165 5.13 -2.17 13.61
CA GLN A 165 6.51 -2.56 13.30
C GLN A 165 6.72 -4.08 13.44
N MET A 166 6.14 -4.70 14.47
CA MET A 166 6.18 -6.15 14.66
C MET A 166 5.47 -6.88 13.51
N GLN A 167 4.28 -6.43 13.10
CA GLN A 167 3.54 -6.99 11.98
C GLN A 167 4.31 -6.86 10.66
N LEU A 168 4.92 -5.70 10.38
CA LEU A 168 5.75 -5.50 9.20
C LEU A 168 6.98 -6.42 9.19
N LYS A 169 7.67 -6.56 10.33
CA LYS A 169 8.82 -7.48 10.47
C LYS A 169 8.39 -8.94 10.20
N LYS A 170 7.27 -9.37 10.79
CA LYS A 170 6.71 -10.71 10.59
C LYS A 170 6.30 -10.94 9.13
N ALA A 171 5.62 -9.97 8.50
CA ALA A 171 5.26 -10.02 7.09
C ALA A 171 6.50 -10.16 6.19
N CYS A 172 7.56 -9.37 6.42
CA CYS A 172 8.81 -9.46 5.66
C CYS A 172 9.46 -10.84 5.80
N ALA A 173 9.48 -11.40 7.01
CA ALA A 173 10.03 -12.74 7.25
C ALA A 173 9.25 -13.82 6.49
N LEU A 174 7.91 -13.76 6.52
CA LEU A 174 7.06 -14.71 5.79
C LEU A 174 7.23 -14.58 4.27
N TYR A 175 7.23 -13.36 3.72
CA TYR A 175 7.51 -13.19 2.29
C TYR A 175 8.90 -13.69 1.89
N LYS A 176 9.91 -13.45 2.72
CA LYS A 176 11.25 -14.00 2.47
C LYS A 176 11.23 -15.53 2.46
N ARG A 177 10.55 -16.17 3.41
CA ARG A 177 10.38 -17.64 3.41
C ARG A 177 9.70 -18.14 2.14
N ILE A 178 8.66 -17.47 1.64
CA ILE A 178 8.02 -17.81 0.35
C ILE A 178 9.03 -17.72 -0.81
N LEU A 179 9.83 -16.65 -0.85
CA LEU A 179 10.83 -16.44 -1.89
C LEU A 179 11.97 -17.46 -1.85
N ASP A 180 12.36 -17.92 -0.66
CA ASP A 180 13.39 -18.94 -0.46
C ASP A 180 12.87 -20.33 -0.84
N HIS A 181 11.63 -20.69 -0.49
CA HIS A 181 11.01 -21.97 -0.91
C HIS A 181 10.90 -22.07 -2.44
N SER A 182 10.67 -20.95 -3.11
CA SER A 182 10.44 -20.88 -4.55
C SER A 182 11.73 -20.67 -5.36
N ALA A 183 12.90 -20.71 -4.73
CA ALA A 183 14.19 -20.48 -5.39
C ALA A 183 14.73 -21.70 -6.14
N HIS A 184 14.21 -22.90 -5.86
CA HIS A 184 14.71 -24.18 -6.39
C HIS A 184 13.82 -24.85 -7.43
N ASP A 185 12.61 -24.32 -7.67
CA ASP A 185 11.66 -24.91 -8.61
C ASP A 185 11.63 -24.17 -9.95
N GLU A 186 11.53 -24.92 -11.06
CA GLU A 186 11.10 -24.42 -12.36
C GLU A 186 9.62 -24.01 -12.28
N LEU A 187 9.36 -22.85 -11.68
CA LEU A 187 7.99 -22.40 -11.46
C LEU A 187 7.35 -22.01 -12.79
N THR A 188 6.49 -22.87 -13.30
CA THR A 188 5.55 -22.58 -14.38
C THR A 188 4.19 -22.16 -13.79
N GLY A 189 3.38 -21.41 -14.56
CA GLY A 189 2.01 -21.07 -14.17
C GLY A 189 1.84 -20.27 -12.87
N GLU A 190 0.98 -20.76 -11.97
CA GLU A 190 0.54 -20.05 -10.75
C GLU A 190 1.65 -19.84 -9.72
N GLY A 191 2.61 -20.77 -9.62
CA GLY A 191 3.74 -20.69 -8.70
C GLY A 191 4.64 -19.48 -9.00
N LYS A 192 4.89 -19.21 -10.29
CA LYS A 192 5.62 -18.02 -10.74
C LYS A 192 4.90 -16.74 -10.34
N GLN A 193 3.58 -16.70 -10.51
CA GLN A 193 2.77 -15.53 -10.17
C GLN A 193 2.77 -15.27 -8.65
N MET A 194 2.69 -16.31 -7.82
CA MET A 194 2.77 -16.18 -6.37
C MET A 194 4.14 -15.68 -5.92
N ARG A 195 5.23 -16.16 -6.52
CA ARG A 195 6.59 -15.66 -6.26
C ARG A 195 6.75 -14.18 -6.60
N LEU A 196 6.25 -13.74 -7.76
CA LEU A 196 6.26 -12.32 -8.14
C LEU A 196 5.43 -11.46 -7.18
N LYS A 197 4.25 -11.94 -6.77
CA LYS A 197 3.40 -11.31 -5.74
C LYS A 197 4.12 -11.16 -4.41
N ALA A 198 4.69 -12.25 -3.90
CA ALA A 198 5.46 -12.24 -2.66
C ALA A 198 6.67 -11.31 -2.76
N GLY A 199 7.37 -11.29 -3.90
CA GLY A 199 8.51 -10.41 -4.15
C GLY A 199 8.16 -8.92 -4.12
N TYR A 200 7.08 -8.54 -4.80
CA TYR A 200 6.56 -7.17 -4.78
C TYR A 200 6.16 -6.75 -3.35
N TYR A 201 5.40 -7.58 -2.64
CA TYR A 201 4.95 -7.24 -1.29
C TYR A 201 6.07 -7.29 -0.24
N PHE A 202 7.06 -8.16 -0.41
CA PHE A 202 8.30 -8.12 0.37
C PHE A 202 8.97 -6.75 0.23
N CYS A 203 9.08 -6.26 -1.02
CA CYS A 203 9.70 -4.98 -1.28
C CYS A 203 8.93 -3.82 -0.64
N ARG A 204 7.60 -3.83 -0.74
CA ARG A 204 6.74 -2.83 -0.08
C ARG A 204 6.84 -2.86 1.44
N ALA A 205 6.70 -4.03 2.05
CA ALA A 205 6.74 -4.18 3.50
C ALA A 205 8.10 -3.78 4.07
N SER A 206 9.18 -4.18 3.39
CA SER A 206 10.55 -3.83 3.80
C SER A 206 10.83 -2.34 3.62
N LEU A 207 10.32 -1.71 2.55
CA LEU A 207 10.45 -0.27 2.35
C LEU A 207 9.74 0.52 3.47
N SER A 208 8.56 0.07 3.91
CA SER A 208 7.86 0.67 5.07
C SER A 208 8.66 0.57 6.37
N LEU A 209 9.52 -0.44 6.53
CA LEU A 209 10.44 -0.53 7.68
C LEU A 209 11.61 0.46 7.58
N ILE A 210 12.05 0.85 6.37
CA ILE A 210 13.15 1.80 6.16
C ILE A 210 12.67 3.25 6.31
N LYS A 211 11.46 3.57 5.80
CA LYS A 211 10.83 4.91 5.75
C LYS A 211 10.44 5.51 7.12
N SER A 212 11.16 5.20 8.18
CA SER A 212 10.80 5.46 9.58
C SER A 212 10.84 6.93 10.03
N HIS A 213 10.40 7.88 9.20
CA HIS A 213 10.17 9.25 9.61
C HIS A 213 8.81 9.40 10.27
N SER A 214 8.73 10.22 11.32
CA SER A 214 7.43 10.77 11.70
C SER A 214 6.88 11.63 10.57
N ARG A 215 5.57 11.91 10.61
CA ARG A 215 4.98 12.86 9.65
C ARG A 215 5.64 14.24 9.73
N LEU A 216 6.07 14.66 10.92
CA LEU A 216 6.90 15.86 11.09
C LEU A 216 8.24 15.72 10.37
N GLY A 217 8.96 14.60 10.55
CA GLY A 217 10.22 14.36 9.85
C GLY A 217 10.07 14.35 8.33
N GLN A 218 8.96 13.81 7.81
CA GLN A 218 8.63 13.86 6.38
C GLN A 218 8.46 15.30 5.89
N GLU A 219 7.65 16.11 6.56
CA GLU A 219 7.45 17.51 6.15
C GLU A 219 8.72 18.36 6.37
N ALA A 220 9.50 18.11 7.43
CA ALA A 220 10.76 18.79 7.69
C ALA A 220 11.81 18.49 6.59
N PHE A 221 11.87 17.25 6.13
CA PHE A 221 12.68 16.87 4.98
C PHE A 221 12.18 17.56 3.70
N LEU A 222 10.88 17.47 3.41
CA LEU A 222 10.30 18.02 2.17
C LEU A 222 10.39 19.55 2.06
N LEU A 223 10.31 20.26 3.17
CA LEU A 223 10.33 21.72 3.19
C LEU A 223 11.76 22.30 3.32
N PHE A 224 12.66 21.59 4.01
CA PHE A 224 13.95 22.15 4.44
C PHE A 224 15.15 21.23 4.25
N GLY A 225 14.98 20.02 3.68
CA GLY A 225 16.04 19.03 3.54
C GLY A 225 16.55 18.45 4.88
N ILE A 226 15.80 18.64 5.98
CA ILE A 226 16.28 18.27 7.31
C ILE A 226 16.07 16.78 7.58
N THR A 227 17.18 16.09 7.81
CA THR A 227 17.22 14.71 8.31
C THR A 227 17.80 14.70 9.73
N LEU A 228 17.44 13.70 10.54
CA LEU A 228 18.07 13.45 11.85
C LEU A 228 19.05 12.27 11.76
N PRO A 229 20.12 12.26 12.58
CA PRO A 229 21.03 11.13 12.68
C PRO A 229 20.29 9.84 13.00
N GLN A 230 20.71 8.75 12.36
CA GLN A 230 19.97 7.50 12.37
C GLN A 230 20.65 6.48 13.28
N SER A 231 20.00 6.10 14.38
CA SER A 231 20.50 5.10 15.32
C SER A 231 20.66 3.70 14.72
N CYS A 232 20.09 3.42 13.55
CA CYS A 232 20.11 2.12 12.87
C CYS A 232 20.58 2.20 11.41
N ARG A 233 21.51 3.11 11.07
CA ARG A 233 21.93 3.32 9.67
C ARG A 233 22.44 2.05 8.98
N VAL A 234 23.28 1.25 9.68
CA VAL A 234 23.84 0.01 9.14
C VAL A 234 22.75 -1.02 8.81
N GLU A 235 21.78 -1.21 9.72
CA GLU A 235 20.63 -2.10 9.48
C GLU A 235 19.81 -1.64 8.26
N LYS A 236 19.55 -0.33 8.16
CA LYS A 236 18.80 0.26 7.04
C LYS A 236 19.54 0.10 5.71
N LEU A 237 20.86 0.27 5.72
CA LEU A 237 21.70 0.06 4.54
C LEU A 237 21.65 -1.40 4.07
N GLY A 238 21.79 -2.36 4.99
CA GLY A 238 21.66 -3.79 4.69
C GLY A 238 20.27 -4.14 4.13
N ARG A 239 19.21 -3.56 4.68
CA ARG A 239 17.83 -3.72 4.16
C ARG A 239 17.69 -3.10 2.76
N PHE A 240 18.24 -1.91 2.53
CA PHE A 240 18.21 -1.24 1.24
C PHE A 240 18.90 -2.07 0.14
N HIS A 241 20.11 -2.58 0.38
CA HIS A 241 20.79 -3.44 -0.60
C HIS A 241 20.04 -4.75 -0.87
N THR A 242 19.39 -5.32 0.14
CA THR A 242 18.55 -6.50 -0.04
C THR A 242 17.33 -6.19 -0.91
N LEU A 243 16.67 -5.05 -0.66
CA LEU A 243 15.55 -4.57 -1.47
C LEU A 243 15.96 -4.31 -2.92
N GLN A 244 17.07 -3.59 -3.12
CA GLN A 244 17.56 -3.25 -4.45
C GLN A 244 17.87 -4.52 -5.27
N ARG A 245 18.52 -5.52 -4.66
CA ARG A 245 18.78 -6.82 -5.32
C ARG A 245 17.49 -7.55 -5.68
N MET A 246 16.53 -7.62 -4.75
CA MET A 246 15.25 -8.29 -4.98
C MET A 246 14.45 -7.58 -6.07
N ALA A 247 14.39 -6.26 -6.02
CA ALA A 247 13.68 -5.47 -7.00
C ALA A 247 14.31 -5.64 -8.39
N ASN A 248 15.63 -5.52 -8.52
CA ASN A 248 16.29 -5.74 -9.81
C ASN A 248 16.02 -7.15 -10.38
N ARG A 249 15.98 -8.20 -9.55
CA ARG A 249 15.61 -9.55 -9.99
C ARG A 249 14.19 -9.62 -10.54
N ILE A 250 13.21 -9.07 -9.81
CA ILE A 250 11.80 -9.05 -10.25
C ILE A 250 11.66 -8.23 -11.53
N CYS A 251 12.35 -7.10 -11.62
CA CYS A 251 12.39 -6.23 -12.80
C CYS A 251 12.79 -7.02 -14.05
N ARG A 252 13.87 -7.80 -13.97
CA ARG A 252 14.31 -8.68 -15.08
C ARG A 252 13.29 -9.76 -15.43
N HIS A 253 12.72 -10.41 -14.43
CA HIS A 253 11.71 -11.44 -14.66
C HIS A 253 10.42 -10.91 -15.33
N CYS A 254 10.11 -9.63 -15.15
CA CYS A 254 8.96 -8.97 -15.75
C CYS A 254 9.28 -8.30 -17.11
N GLY A 255 10.52 -8.41 -17.60
CA GLY A 255 10.96 -7.69 -18.81
C GLY A 255 10.81 -6.19 -18.67
N LEU A 256 11.13 -5.66 -17.48
CA LEU A 256 11.13 -4.23 -17.15
C LEU A 256 12.56 -3.69 -17.01
N ASP A 257 13.57 -4.50 -17.28
CA ASP A 257 14.99 -4.15 -17.35
C ASP A 257 15.42 -3.69 -18.75
N GLY A 258 16.50 -2.92 -18.83
CA GLY A 258 17.01 -2.32 -20.08
C GLY A 258 16.57 -0.87 -20.31
N ASP A 259 16.95 -0.31 -21.46
CA ASP A 259 16.35 0.93 -21.96
C ASP A 259 14.88 0.66 -22.21
N VAL A 260 14.05 1.25 -21.35
CA VAL A 260 12.66 0.86 -21.11
C VAL A 260 11.90 0.65 -22.42
N PRO A 261 11.19 -0.49 -22.59
CA PRO A 261 10.29 -0.72 -23.72
C PRO A 261 9.40 0.51 -23.93
N LEU A 262 9.21 0.95 -25.17
CA LEU A 262 8.46 2.17 -25.50
C LEU A 262 7.22 2.28 -24.60
N ILE A 263 7.04 3.42 -23.92
CA ILE A 263 5.91 3.68 -23.00
C ILE A 263 4.56 3.20 -23.57
N GLU A 264 4.41 3.28 -24.89
CA GLU A 264 3.30 2.74 -25.66
C GLU A 264 3.00 1.25 -25.40
N GLU A 265 4.02 0.39 -25.44
CA GLU A 265 3.89 -1.05 -25.23
C GLU A 265 3.46 -1.33 -23.79
N LEU A 266 4.16 -0.72 -22.82
CA LEU A 266 3.85 -0.86 -21.40
C LEU A 266 2.45 -0.32 -21.04
N ALA A 267 2.02 0.74 -21.72
CA ALA A 267 0.68 1.27 -21.59
C ALA A 267 -0.38 0.31 -22.11
N ARG A 268 -0.11 -0.50 -23.14
CA ARG A 268 -1.07 -1.47 -23.70
C ARG A 268 -1.12 -2.79 -22.95
N ARG A 269 -0.10 -3.14 -22.15
CA ARG A 269 -0.10 -4.39 -21.37
C ARG A 269 -1.37 -4.53 -20.49
N PRO A 270 -1.99 -5.72 -20.43
CA PRO A 270 -3.14 -5.98 -19.59
C PRO A 270 -2.85 -5.71 -18.11
N ARG A 271 -3.80 -5.12 -17.38
CA ARG A 271 -3.67 -4.90 -15.92
C ARG A 271 -3.71 -6.18 -15.09
N THR A 272 -4.08 -7.30 -15.72
CA THR A 272 -4.07 -8.63 -15.10
C THR A 272 -2.65 -9.18 -14.91
N GLU A 273 -1.66 -8.61 -15.61
CA GLU A 273 -0.24 -8.91 -15.41
C GLU A 273 0.26 -8.28 -14.10
N PHE A 274 0.87 -9.10 -13.23
CA PHE A 274 1.35 -8.69 -11.92
C PHE A 274 2.88 -8.89 -11.78
N PRO A 275 3.63 -7.91 -11.23
CA PRO A 275 3.19 -6.55 -10.88
C PRO A 275 2.96 -5.72 -12.14
N TYR A 276 1.96 -4.86 -12.11
CA TYR A 276 1.71 -3.94 -13.21
C TYR A 276 2.88 -2.94 -13.33
N ALA A 277 3.35 -2.65 -14.56
CA ALA A 277 4.57 -1.87 -14.79
C ALA A 277 4.58 -0.52 -14.06
N CYS A 278 3.44 0.18 -14.05
CA CYS A 278 3.26 1.44 -13.33
C CYS A 278 3.46 1.28 -11.81
N ASP A 279 2.90 0.23 -11.19
CA ASP A 279 3.05 -0.05 -9.76
C ASP A 279 4.49 -0.42 -9.40
N TRP A 280 5.16 -1.10 -10.32
CA TRP A 280 6.56 -1.47 -10.19
C TRP A 280 7.48 -0.25 -10.22
N PHE A 281 7.35 0.62 -11.24
CA PHE A 281 8.15 1.83 -11.32
C PHE A 281 7.86 2.80 -10.17
N TYR A 282 6.61 2.89 -9.71
CA TYR A 282 6.31 3.66 -8.51
C TYR A 282 7.04 3.12 -7.27
N LEU A 283 7.06 1.80 -7.06
CA LEU A 283 7.82 1.17 -5.98
C LEU A 283 9.32 1.46 -6.09
N MET A 284 9.88 1.41 -7.30
CA MET A 284 11.29 1.73 -7.55
C MET A 284 11.60 3.20 -7.26
N GLY A 285 10.73 4.12 -7.68
CA GLY A 285 10.83 5.54 -7.33
C GLY A 285 10.84 5.76 -5.82
N GLN A 286 9.93 5.08 -5.11
CA GLN A 286 9.86 5.13 -3.65
C GLN A 286 11.10 4.57 -2.95
N LEU A 287 11.73 3.53 -3.52
CA LEU A 287 12.96 2.94 -2.99
C LEU A 287 14.13 3.93 -3.08
N TYR A 288 14.30 4.58 -4.23
CA TYR A 288 15.39 5.53 -4.45
C TYR A 288 15.14 6.89 -3.77
N GLU A 289 13.89 7.37 -3.69
CA GLU A 289 13.51 8.54 -2.86
C GLU A 289 13.88 8.27 -1.40
N CYS A 290 13.57 7.06 -0.90
CA CYS A 290 13.97 6.66 0.45
C CYS A 290 15.49 6.58 0.60
N ALA A 291 16.22 6.08 -0.38
CA ALA A 291 17.68 6.02 -0.33
C ALA A 291 18.32 7.41 -0.26
N TYR A 292 17.74 8.38 -0.97
CA TYR A 292 18.11 9.78 -0.91
C TYR A 292 17.81 10.39 0.46
N GLU A 293 16.56 10.30 0.92
CA GLU A 293 16.08 10.80 2.23
C GLU A 293 16.93 10.28 3.40
N GLN A 294 17.31 9.01 3.35
CA GLN A 294 17.98 8.32 4.43
C GLN A 294 19.51 8.29 4.26
N GLN A 295 20.06 8.94 3.21
CA GLN A 295 21.49 8.94 2.86
C GLN A 295 22.09 7.52 2.84
N LEU A 296 21.39 6.59 2.16
CA LEU A 296 21.77 5.17 2.06
C LEU A 296 22.60 4.87 0.79
N CYS A 297 22.76 5.83 -0.11
CA CYS A 297 23.61 5.70 -1.29
C CYS A 297 24.89 6.53 -1.13
N PRO A 298 26.04 6.08 -1.67
CA PRO A 298 27.26 6.88 -1.72
C PRO A 298 27.08 8.19 -2.50
N TRP A 299 26.20 8.17 -3.51
CA TRP A 299 25.89 9.31 -4.38
C TRP A 299 24.39 9.65 -4.25
N PRO A 300 23.99 10.52 -3.31
CA PRO A 300 22.58 10.86 -3.08
C PRO A 300 21.88 11.43 -4.33
N GLU A 301 22.55 12.31 -5.07
CA GLU A 301 21.99 12.90 -6.28
C GLU A 301 21.68 11.86 -7.37
N ASP A 302 22.42 10.76 -7.43
CA ASP A 302 22.10 9.66 -8.34
C ASP A 302 20.81 8.94 -7.92
N ALA A 303 20.61 8.74 -6.62
CA ALA A 303 19.37 8.19 -6.10
C ALA A 303 18.18 9.11 -6.42
N LEU A 304 18.35 10.43 -6.26
CA LEU A 304 17.30 11.40 -6.60
C LEU A 304 16.95 11.36 -8.09
N ARG A 305 17.95 11.34 -8.99
CA ARG A 305 17.74 11.21 -10.44
C ARG A 305 17.04 9.91 -10.82
N ARG A 306 17.40 8.78 -10.19
CA ARG A 306 16.72 7.50 -10.42
C ARG A 306 15.27 7.54 -9.94
N ALA A 307 15.02 8.13 -8.77
CA ALA A 307 13.66 8.29 -8.26
C ALA A 307 12.79 9.14 -9.20
N GLU A 308 13.33 10.26 -9.68
CA GLU A 308 12.73 11.12 -10.72
C GLU A 308 12.37 10.30 -11.97
N ARG A 309 13.35 9.58 -12.53
CA ARG A 309 13.17 8.75 -13.73
C ARG A 309 12.06 7.71 -13.57
N TYR A 310 12.06 6.96 -12.47
CA TYR A 310 11.05 5.92 -12.23
C TYR A 310 9.65 6.48 -11.99
N TYR A 311 9.52 7.60 -11.26
CA TYR A 311 8.23 8.26 -11.11
C TYR A 311 7.71 8.81 -12.43
N THR A 312 8.58 9.38 -13.27
CA THR A 312 8.22 9.82 -14.64
C THR A 312 7.70 8.65 -15.47
N TYR A 313 8.38 7.49 -15.49
CA TYR A 313 7.87 6.30 -16.19
C TYR A 313 6.49 5.85 -15.70
N ALA A 314 6.28 5.85 -14.38
CA ALA A 314 4.98 5.49 -13.83
C ALA A 314 3.88 6.48 -14.28
N CYS A 315 4.16 7.79 -14.27
CA CYS A 315 3.27 8.85 -14.74
C CYS A 315 2.99 8.76 -16.25
N ASP A 316 4.01 8.53 -17.08
CA ASP A 316 3.86 8.46 -18.53
C ASP A 316 3.03 7.25 -18.97
N ILE A 317 3.21 6.10 -18.32
CA ILE A 317 2.39 4.91 -18.58
C ILE A 317 0.91 5.17 -18.23
N ASP A 318 0.64 5.74 -17.04
CA ASP A 318 -0.74 6.07 -16.64
C ASP A 318 -1.36 7.11 -17.57
N TYR A 319 -0.62 8.17 -17.91
CA TYR A 319 -1.07 9.23 -18.80
C TYR A 319 -1.38 8.68 -20.20
N ARG A 320 -0.50 7.84 -20.76
CA ARG A 320 -0.72 7.26 -22.09
C ARG A 320 -1.95 6.35 -22.12
N ARG A 321 -2.20 5.59 -21.04
CA ARG A 321 -3.43 4.79 -20.93
C ARG A 321 -4.70 5.62 -20.94
N ARG A 322 -4.69 6.79 -20.28
CA ARG A 322 -5.83 7.72 -20.32
C ARG A 322 -6.10 8.20 -21.74
N GLN A 323 -5.05 8.54 -22.49
CA GLN A 323 -5.17 8.95 -23.89
C GLN A 323 -5.73 7.82 -24.77
N LEU A 324 -5.37 6.57 -24.48
CA LEU A 324 -5.86 5.39 -25.19
C LEU A 324 -7.22 4.88 -24.68
N HIS A 325 -7.88 5.59 -23.75
CA HIS A 325 -9.13 5.17 -23.10
C HIS A 325 -9.06 3.78 -22.43
N LEU A 326 -7.86 3.37 -22.00
CA LEU A 326 -7.65 2.11 -21.30
C LEU A 326 -7.95 2.26 -19.81
N SER A 327 -8.32 1.16 -19.15
CA SER A 327 -8.53 1.14 -17.70
C SER A 327 -7.29 1.68 -16.96
N VAL A 328 -7.49 2.67 -16.09
CA VAL A 328 -6.43 3.26 -15.25
C VAL A 328 -6.64 2.97 -13.79
N SER A 329 -5.55 2.93 -13.03
CA SER A 329 -5.57 2.58 -11.61
C SER A 329 -6.00 3.72 -10.70
N GLY A 330 -6.07 4.96 -11.21
CA GLY A 330 -6.47 6.14 -10.43
C GLY A 330 -5.41 6.59 -9.42
N TYR A 331 -4.16 6.16 -9.58
CA TYR A 331 -3.07 6.42 -8.65
C TYR A 331 -2.46 7.82 -8.80
N MET A 332 -3.26 8.85 -8.49
CA MET A 332 -2.80 10.26 -8.46
C MET A 332 -1.60 10.50 -7.51
N HIS A 333 -1.36 9.57 -6.58
CA HIS A 333 -0.23 9.65 -5.65
C HIS A 333 1.15 9.53 -6.33
N MET A 334 1.23 8.93 -7.54
CA MET A 334 2.48 8.86 -8.30
C MET A 334 2.88 10.23 -8.84
N TYR A 335 1.92 10.93 -9.45
CA TYR A 335 2.10 12.33 -9.87
C TYR A 335 2.42 13.23 -8.68
N ALA A 336 1.78 13.01 -7.53
CA ALA A 336 2.10 13.76 -6.32
C ALA A 336 3.52 13.45 -5.80
N ALA A 337 4.01 12.21 -5.93
CA ALA A 337 5.38 11.87 -5.57
C ALA A 337 6.39 12.55 -6.51
N LEU A 338 6.12 12.56 -7.81
CA LEU A 338 6.91 13.30 -8.79
C LEU A 338 6.93 14.80 -8.47
N PHE A 339 5.75 15.40 -8.22
CA PHE A 339 5.64 16.79 -7.78
C PHE A 339 6.49 17.09 -6.54
N ARG A 340 6.43 16.23 -5.50
CA ARG A 340 7.23 16.40 -4.28
C ARG A 340 8.72 16.41 -4.60
N LEU A 341 9.17 15.51 -5.48
CA LEU A 341 10.57 15.39 -5.85
C LEU A 341 11.08 16.66 -6.56
N TYR A 342 10.26 17.27 -7.43
CA TYR A 342 10.62 18.51 -8.10
C TYR A 342 10.63 19.75 -7.19
N HIS A 343 9.79 19.78 -6.15
CA HIS A 343 9.89 20.80 -5.11
C HIS A 343 11.23 20.74 -4.37
N HIS A 344 11.83 19.54 -4.29
CA HIS A 344 13.14 19.33 -3.69
C HIS A 344 14.29 19.77 -4.63
N SER A 345 14.17 19.51 -5.93
CA SER A 345 15.21 19.78 -6.93
C SER A 345 15.22 21.22 -7.50
N SER A 346 14.17 22.01 -7.28
CA SER A 346 14.05 23.39 -7.80
C SER A 346 15.06 24.38 -7.22
N HIS A 347 15.80 24.01 -6.18
CA HIS A 347 16.97 24.78 -5.75
C HIS A 347 18.19 24.61 -6.68
N HIS A 348 18.19 23.63 -7.60
CA HIS A 348 19.39 23.20 -8.34
C HIS A 348 19.24 23.02 -9.85
N ARG A 349 18.06 23.23 -10.47
CA ARG A 349 17.92 23.10 -11.94
C ARG A 349 17.07 24.21 -12.59
N PRO A 350 17.60 24.97 -13.56
CA PRO A 350 16.81 25.83 -14.43
C PRO A 350 16.12 24.98 -15.51
N GLY A 351 14.78 25.05 -15.58
CA GLY A 351 13.98 24.36 -16.60
C GLY A 351 12.51 24.22 -16.19
N VAL A 352 11.60 24.15 -17.17
CA VAL A 352 10.17 23.89 -16.92
C VAL A 352 10.02 22.46 -16.45
N PRO A 353 9.57 22.20 -15.20
CA PRO A 353 9.50 20.84 -14.70
C PRO A 353 8.50 19.98 -15.51
N PRO A 354 8.87 18.75 -15.91
CA PRO A 354 8.00 17.81 -16.64
C PRO A 354 6.61 17.63 -16.03
N TRP A 355 6.46 17.77 -14.71
CA TRP A 355 5.16 17.64 -14.04
C TRP A 355 4.15 18.74 -14.39
N LEU A 356 4.60 19.94 -14.80
CA LEU A 356 3.71 21.01 -15.26
C LEU A 356 2.92 20.59 -16.51
N ALA A 357 3.50 19.71 -17.35
CA ALA A 357 2.79 19.16 -18.49
C ALA A 357 1.58 18.32 -18.05
N TYR A 358 1.66 17.60 -16.93
CA TYR A 358 0.53 16.84 -16.41
C TYR A 358 -0.52 17.74 -15.73
N LEU A 359 -0.11 18.77 -14.99
CA LEU A 359 -1.04 19.72 -14.35
C LEU A 359 -2.00 20.38 -15.35
N ARG A 360 -1.52 20.67 -16.57
CA ARG A 360 -2.35 21.28 -17.62
C ARG A 360 -3.29 20.30 -18.29
N LYS A 361 -3.03 18.99 -18.18
CA LYS A 361 -3.69 17.94 -18.95
C LYS A 361 -4.58 17.03 -18.10
N LEU A 362 -4.43 17.06 -16.77
CA LEU A 362 -5.15 16.20 -15.83
C LEU A 362 -5.79 17.02 -14.71
N SER A 363 -7.00 16.63 -14.32
CA SER A 363 -7.67 17.17 -13.14
C SER A 363 -7.14 16.50 -11.88
N PHE A 364 -6.52 17.29 -10.99
CA PHE A 364 -6.02 16.82 -9.71
C PHE A 364 -7.01 17.13 -8.58
N PRO A 365 -7.05 16.30 -7.50
CA PRO A 365 -7.86 16.60 -6.34
C PRO A 365 -7.49 17.96 -5.72
N PRO A 366 -8.48 18.76 -5.26
CA PRO A 366 -8.23 20.08 -4.69
C PRO A 366 -7.21 20.08 -3.55
N GLY A 367 -7.21 19.05 -2.70
CA GLY A 367 -6.28 18.95 -1.58
C GLY A 367 -4.82 18.84 -2.00
N LEU A 368 -4.51 18.27 -3.17
CA LEU A 368 -3.14 18.30 -3.70
C LEU A 368 -2.74 19.74 -4.02
N LYS A 369 -3.56 20.49 -4.77
CA LYS A 369 -3.27 21.90 -5.12
C LYS A 369 -3.08 22.76 -3.87
N THR A 370 -3.96 22.62 -2.88
CA THR A 370 -3.87 23.34 -1.60
C THR A 370 -2.58 22.98 -0.86
N LEU A 371 -2.19 21.70 -0.81
CA LEU A 371 -0.93 21.27 -0.18
C LEU A 371 0.30 21.92 -0.83
N ILE A 372 0.31 22.04 -2.17
CA ILE A 372 1.40 22.69 -2.92
C ILE A 372 1.54 24.14 -2.49
N LEU A 373 0.43 24.89 -2.51
CA LEU A 373 0.41 26.32 -2.17
C LEU A 373 0.85 26.56 -0.73
N ILE A 374 0.37 25.75 0.22
CA ILE A 374 0.77 25.85 1.63
C ILE A 374 2.27 25.63 1.78
N ARG A 375 2.83 24.60 1.14
CA ARG A 375 4.27 24.31 1.24
C ARG A 375 5.11 25.44 0.63
N GLN A 376 4.70 25.96 -0.53
CA GLN A 376 5.34 27.12 -1.15
C GLN A 376 5.29 28.37 -0.27
N ALA A 377 4.15 28.65 0.36
CA ALA A 377 4.02 29.77 1.29
C ALA A 377 4.97 29.60 2.48
N ILE A 378 5.09 28.40 3.05
CA ILE A 378 6.05 28.11 4.13
C ILE A 378 7.50 28.32 3.65
N THR A 379 7.90 27.77 2.51
CA THR A 379 9.29 27.90 2.04
C THR A 379 9.66 29.33 1.62
N GLN A 380 8.68 30.15 1.28
CA GLN A 380 8.87 31.58 0.94
C GLN A 380 8.75 32.51 2.16
N GLY A 381 8.61 31.97 3.38
CA GLY A 381 8.48 32.79 4.58
C GLY A 381 7.10 33.41 4.81
N ARG A 382 6.10 33.11 3.97
CA ARG A 382 4.70 33.58 4.08
C ARG A 382 3.93 32.72 5.09
N TYR A 383 4.40 32.68 6.35
CA TYR A 383 3.88 31.77 7.38
C TYR A 383 2.43 32.08 7.80
N GLU A 384 2.04 33.36 7.83
CA GLU A 384 0.68 33.78 8.18
C GLU A 384 -0.36 33.31 7.16
N GLU A 385 -0.03 33.45 5.87
CA GLU A 385 -0.85 32.94 4.77
C GLU A 385 -1.02 31.43 4.88
N ALA A 386 0.09 30.70 5.08
CA ALA A 386 0.06 29.26 5.26
C ALA A 386 -0.81 28.85 6.46
N ALA A 387 -0.66 29.53 7.60
CA ALA A 387 -1.42 29.25 8.81
C ALA A 387 -2.93 29.54 8.63
N SER A 388 -3.29 30.61 7.91
CA SER A 388 -4.67 30.97 7.59
C SER A 388 -5.34 29.90 6.71
N GLN A 389 -4.67 29.49 5.63
CA GLN A 389 -5.17 28.42 4.74
C GLN A 389 -5.34 27.10 5.49
N LEU A 390 -4.36 26.72 6.33
CA LEU A 390 -4.43 25.51 7.15
C LEU A 390 -5.59 25.56 8.15
N LYS A 391 -5.85 26.73 8.75
CA LYS A 391 -6.99 26.93 9.66
C LYS A 391 -8.33 26.80 8.93
N GLN A 392 -8.43 27.27 7.68
CA GLN A 392 -9.63 27.11 6.86
C GLN A 392 -9.90 25.63 6.55
N VAL A 393 -8.87 24.87 6.16
CA VAL A 393 -9.01 23.41 5.90
C VAL A 393 -9.44 22.67 7.17
N MET A 394 -8.89 23.04 8.34
CA MET A 394 -9.33 22.44 9.61
C MET A 394 -10.78 22.76 9.95
N ARG A 395 -11.25 23.99 9.67
CA ARG A 395 -12.63 24.41 9.91
C ARG A 395 -13.62 23.71 8.97
N SER A 396 -13.29 23.61 7.70
CA SER A 396 -14.16 22.97 6.70
C SER A 396 -14.19 21.44 6.82
N ARG A 397 -13.24 20.83 7.55
CA ARG A 397 -13.07 19.37 7.68
C ARG A 397 -12.97 18.64 6.32
N GLN A 398 -12.59 19.37 5.27
CA GLN A 398 -12.39 18.81 3.93
C GLN A 398 -11.03 18.12 3.86
N TYR A 399 -10.95 16.90 4.38
CA TYR A 399 -9.76 16.08 4.32
C TYR A 399 -9.84 15.07 3.17
N ASP A 400 -8.72 14.89 2.47
CA ASP A 400 -8.55 13.86 1.44
C ASP A 400 -7.23 13.08 1.64
N SER A 401 -6.88 12.24 0.67
CA SER A 401 -5.66 11.42 0.71
C SER A 401 -4.37 12.25 0.71
N PHE A 402 -4.40 13.50 0.23
CA PHE A 402 -3.25 14.41 0.23
C PHE A 402 -3.22 15.28 1.48
N MET A 403 -4.39 15.73 1.96
CA MET A 403 -4.60 16.63 3.09
C MET A 403 -5.27 15.92 4.27
N THR A 404 -4.61 14.89 4.81
CA THR A 404 -5.10 14.23 6.04
C THR A 404 -5.04 15.18 7.24
N GLU A 405 -5.96 15.07 8.19
CA GLU A 405 -6.02 15.90 9.40
C GLU A 405 -4.66 16.02 10.10
N LYS A 406 -3.99 14.89 10.36
CA LYS A 406 -2.70 14.90 11.06
C LYS A 406 -1.58 15.56 10.22
N LYS A 407 -1.64 15.56 8.88
CA LYS A 407 -0.71 16.34 8.05
C LYS A 407 -0.97 17.84 8.17
N VAL A 408 -2.23 18.25 8.12
CA VAL A 408 -2.65 19.64 8.30
C VAL A 408 -2.19 20.18 9.66
N ARG A 409 -2.36 19.40 10.73
CA ARG A 409 -1.87 19.76 12.07
C ARG A 409 -0.34 19.97 12.10
N VAL A 410 0.43 19.04 11.53
CA VAL A 410 1.91 19.15 11.46
C VAL A 410 2.34 20.40 10.70
N LEU A 411 1.80 20.64 9.51
CA LEU A 411 2.16 21.82 8.71
C LEU A 411 1.82 23.13 9.42
N ARG A 412 0.71 23.16 10.16
CA ARG A 412 0.30 24.34 10.94
C ARG A 412 1.26 24.58 12.09
N ASP A 413 1.65 23.52 12.79
CA ASP A 413 2.58 23.63 13.90
C ASP A 413 3.99 24.06 13.38
N ILE A 414 4.42 23.60 12.20
CA ILE A 414 5.64 24.10 11.52
C ILE A 414 5.52 25.60 11.23
N ALA A 415 4.45 26.04 10.58
CA ALA A 415 4.23 27.46 10.26
C ALA A 415 4.20 28.34 11.52
N GLN A 416 3.54 27.88 12.59
CA GLN A 416 3.48 28.59 13.87
C GLN A 416 4.84 28.67 14.57
N VAL A 417 5.65 27.60 14.53
CA VAL A 417 7.00 27.63 15.11
C VAL A 417 7.88 28.61 14.35
N LEU A 418 7.80 28.61 13.02
CA LEU A 418 8.56 29.52 12.17
C LEU A 418 8.16 30.99 12.40
N GLN A 419 6.86 31.26 12.58
CA GLN A 419 6.36 32.60 12.91
C GLN A 419 6.80 33.08 14.29
N ASN A 420 6.71 32.21 15.32
CA ASN A 420 7.01 32.59 16.70
C ASN A 420 8.51 32.51 17.05
N GLY A 421 9.32 31.84 16.24
CA GLY A 421 10.76 31.66 16.46
C GLY A 421 11.17 30.72 17.60
N HIS A 422 10.22 30.01 18.22
CA HIS A 422 10.46 29.10 19.35
C HIS A 422 9.49 27.90 19.40
N THR A 423 9.87 26.85 20.14
CA THR A 423 9.09 25.60 20.26
C THR A 423 8.24 25.50 21.54
N ARG A 424 8.24 26.52 22.42
CA ARG A 424 7.60 26.47 23.76
C ARG A 424 6.13 26.03 23.77
N ARG A 425 5.34 26.40 22.75
CA ARG A 425 3.91 26.03 22.64
C ARG A 425 3.66 24.59 22.18
N LEU A 426 4.72 23.84 21.86
CA LEU A 426 4.65 22.45 21.40
C LEU A 426 5.06 21.42 22.47
N CYS A 427 5.48 21.87 23.65
CA CYS A 427 5.75 21.01 24.79
C CYS A 427 4.52 20.12 25.05
N ASN A 428 4.73 18.80 25.14
CA ASN A 428 3.71 17.75 25.31
C ASN A 428 2.89 17.35 24.06
N ARG A 429 3.03 18.02 22.90
CA ARG A 429 2.34 17.61 21.65
C ARG A 429 3.13 16.61 20.80
N TYR A 430 4.45 16.66 20.90
CA TYR A 430 5.37 15.83 20.14
C TYR A 430 6.30 15.08 21.09
N ALA A 431 6.78 13.91 20.67
CA ALA A 431 7.79 13.20 21.43
C ALA A 431 9.08 14.02 21.51
N LYS A 432 9.89 13.85 22.58
CA LYS A 432 11.13 14.62 22.78
C LYS A 432 12.06 14.58 21.54
N TRP A 433 12.18 13.41 20.90
CA TRP A 433 12.99 13.25 19.68
C TRP A 433 12.41 13.96 18.45
N GLU A 434 11.10 14.18 18.38
CA GLU A 434 10.45 14.91 17.29
C GLU A 434 10.66 16.42 17.44
N ILE A 435 10.79 16.93 18.66
CA ILE A 435 11.06 18.35 18.94
C ILE A 435 12.37 18.80 18.29
N VAL A 436 13.37 17.90 18.20
CA VAL A 436 14.65 18.15 17.53
C VAL A 436 14.47 18.55 16.05
N TYR A 437 13.42 18.08 15.38
CA TYR A 437 13.12 18.55 14.01
C TYR A 437 12.78 20.04 14.00
N PHE A 438 11.92 20.51 14.92
CA PHE A 438 11.56 21.93 14.99
C PHE A 438 12.76 22.82 15.32
N GLU A 439 13.64 22.37 16.20
CA GLU A 439 14.87 23.09 16.54
C GLU A 439 15.79 23.22 15.33
N ARG A 440 15.99 22.14 14.56
CA ARG A 440 16.75 22.19 13.31
C ARG A 440 16.09 23.07 12.25
N ILE A 441 14.76 23.05 12.13
CA ILE A 441 14.02 23.93 11.21
C ILE A 441 14.34 25.40 11.53
N LEU A 442 14.25 25.79 12.81
CA LEU A 442 14.58 27.15 13.25
C LEU A 442 16.04 27.51 12.98
N GLN A 443 16.99 26.59 13.21
CA GLN A 443 18.41 26.81 12.92
C GLN A 443 18.67 27.02 11.42
N THR A 444 18.07 26.20 10.56
CA THR A 444 18.22 26.32 9.09
C THR A 444 17.71 27.68 8.59
N MET A 445 16.53 28.11 9.05
CA MET A 445 15.97 29.40 8.65
C MET A 445 16.78 30.59 9.17
N ARG A 446 17.32 30.52 10.40
CA ARG A 446 18.22 31.56 10.94
C ARG A 446 19.49 31.69 10.09
N ARG A 447 20.07 30.57 9.64
CA ARG A 447 21.24 30.59 8.74
C ARG A 447 20.91 31.22 7.39
N GLN A 448 19.80 30.82 6.76
CA GLN A 448 19.36 31.39 5.48
C GLN A 448 19.12 32.90 5.56
N ASN A 449 18.50 33.39 6.63
CA ASN A 449 18.26 34.82 6.86
C ASN A 449 19.54 35.59 7.22
N GLY A 450 20.54 34.94 7.81
CA GLY A 450 21.86 35.53 8.07
C GLY A 450 22.67 35.72 6.78
N PHE A 451 22.62 34.74 5.87
CA PHE A 451 23.30 34.81 4.57
C PHE A 451 22.71 35.86 3.63
N THR A 452 21.39 36.10 3.67
CA THR A 452 20.76 37.17 2.87
C THR A 452 21.14 38.55 3.37
N LYS A 453 21.20 38.78 4.70
CA LYS A 453 21.67 40.04 5.27
C LYS A 453 23.14 40.36 4.96
N ALA A 454 24.01 39.34 4.92
CA ALA A 454 25.43 39.52 4.60
C ALA A 454 25.71 39.79 3.10
N ARG A 455 24.76 39.53 2.21
CA ARG A 455 24.88 39.80 0.76
C ARG A 455 24.34 41.16 0.33
N THR A 456 23.56 41.82 1.19
CA THR A 456 22.96 43.13 0.94
C THR A 456 23.57 44.23 1.81
N GLY A 457 24.61 43.90 2.58
CA GLY A 457 25.32 44.81 3.48
C GLY A 457 26.60 45.33 2.86
#